data_AF-A0A839JN54-F1
#
_entry.id   AF-A0A839JN54-F1
#
_cell.length_a   1.000
_cell.length_b   1.000
_cell.length_c   1.000
_cell.angle_alpha   90.00
_cell.angle_beta   90.00
_cell.angle_gamma   90.00
#
_symmetry.space_group_name_H-M   'P 1'
#
loop_
_entity.id
_entity.type
_entity.pdbx_description
1 polymer ?
#
loop_
_entity_poly.entity_id
_entity_poly.type
_entity_poly.pdbx_seq_one_letter_code
_entity_poly.pdbx_strand_id
1 'polypeptide(L)'
;MMGFIVPVVMVSCTIVGIGSNARLVVRLPSLKEEAKAPSLRVWKTKEVARGKYGVVDPVLPGDIDDDTPFVRMACRMLEVVNCDYLSINGDELSYNCSSLSPSERGLLLVQVVRFISREVPPALFGWWHRPAVCAHRRNCEAIDGDLSPVDAENEGLVSYTVLQVGTGPFGVPILRCAATYRKEVVYALGDDALTPSWTGTN
;
A
#
# COMPACT_ATOMS: atom_id res chain seq x y z
N MET A 1 7.54 -23.93 14.26
CA MET A 1 7.49 -23.46 15.66
C MET A 1 6.23 -22.63 15.82
N MET A 2 5.41 -22.90 16.82
CA MET A 2 4.21 -22.12 17.11
C MET A 2 4.52 -21.11 18.22
N GLY A 3 4.10 -19.86 18.07
CA GLY A 3 4.36 -18.82 19.06
C GLY A 3 4.42 -17.41 18.47
N PHE A 4 4.50 -16.43 19.37
CA PHE A 4 4.76 -15.04 19.00
C PHE A 4 6.23 -14.85 18.62
N ILE A 5 6.47 -13.96 17.68
CA ILE A 5 7.80 -13.59 17.20
C ILE A 5 8.00 -12.08 17.37
N VAL A 6 9.23 -11.60 17.19
CA VAL A 6 9.46 -10.16 16.97
C VAL A 6 8.66 -9.75 15.73
N PRO A 7 7.78 -8.74 15.82
CA PRO A 7 6.92 -8.37 14.70
C PRO A 7 7.72 -8.05 13.43
N VAL A 8 7.33 -8.66 12.32
CA VAL A 8 7.94 -8.44 11.00
C VAL A 8 6.96 -7.68 10.12
N VAL A 9 7.44 -6.64 9.43
CA VAL A 9 6.62 -5.86 8.49
C VAL A 9 6.40 -6.67 7.22
N MET A 10 5.15 -7.05 6.98
CA MET A 10 4.75 -7.75 5.77
C MET A 10 4.43 -6.76 4.66
N VAL A 11 3.59 -5.78 4.97
CA VAL A 11 3.19 -4.71 4.05
C VAL A 11 3.11 -3.39 4.79
N SER A 12 3.53 -2.31 4.15
CA SER A 12 3.35 -0.95 4.64
C SER A 12 2.83 -0.06 3.51
N CYS A 13 1.71 0.60 3.73
CA CYS A 13 1.11 1.57 2.83
C CYS A 13 1.16 2.93 3.53
N THR A 14 1.79 3.93 2.92
CA THR A 14 1.99 5.25 3.54
C THR A 14 1.90 6.37 2.52
N ILE A 15 1.31 7.50 2.91
CA ILE A 15 1.53 8.77 2.22
C ILE A 15 2.77 9.42 2.83
N VAL A 16 3.86 9.48 2.06
CA VAL A 16 5.13 10.10 2.47
C VAL A 16 5.29 11.48 1.85
N GLY A 17 6.07 12.34 2.51
CA GLY A 17 6.33 13.69 2.04
C GLY A 17 5.15 14.66 2.26
N ILE A 18 5.42 15.94 2.05
CA ILE A 18 4.46 17.04 2.25
C ILE A 18 4.39 17.92 1.00
N GLY A 19 3.24 18.57 0.80
CA GLY A 19 3.02 19.50 -0.31
C GLY A 19 3.34 18.90 -1.68
N SER A 20 4.28 19.52 -2.40
CA SER A 20 4.72 19.16 -3.76
C SER A 20 5.48 17.84 -3.85
N ASN A 21 5.94 17.30 -2.72
CA ASN A 21 6.72 16.05 -2.67
C ASN A 21 5.91 14.85 -2.14
N ALA A 22 4.59 15.01 -1.95
CA ALA A 22 3.74 13.95 -1.43
C ALA A 22 3.64 12.77 -2.41
N ARG A 23 3.81 11.55 -1.88
CA ARG A 23 3.79 10.30 -2.65
C ARG A 23 3.07 9.22 -1.87
N LEU A 24 2.27 8.42 -2.56
CA LEU A 24 1.88 7.10 -2.08
C LEU A 24 3.08 6.17 -2.20
N VAL A 25 3.36 5.41 -1.16
CA VAL A 25 4.37 4.34 -1.13
C VAL A 25 3.76 3.10 -0.50
N VAL A 26 3.83 1.98 -1.20
CA VAL A 26 3.47 0.65 -0.72
C VAL A 26 4.73 -0.21 -0.75
N ARG A 27 5.17 -0.72 0.39
CA ARG A 27 6.33 -1.61 0.50
C ARG A 27 5.91 -2.99 0.98
N LEU A 28 6.53 -4.01 0.42
CA LEU A 28 6.41 -5.40 0.87
C LEU A 28 7.80 -5.91 1.32
N PRO A 29 8.33 -5.48 2.48
CA PRO A 29 9.73 -5.77 2.86
C PRO A 29 10.05 -7.26 3.00
N SER A 30 9.02 -8.06 3.25
CA SER A 30 9.12 -9.52 3.39
C SER A 30 8.90 -10.26 2.06
N LEU A 31 8.86 -9.54 0.93
CA LEU A 31 8.76 -10.13 -0.40
C LEU A 31 10.03 -10.94 -0.70
N LYS A 32 9.86 -12.17 -1.17
CA LYS A 32 11.00 -12.99 -1.58
C LYS A 32 11.74 -12.38 -2.76
N GLU A 33 13.05 -12.61 -2.84
CA GLU A 33 13.89 -12.10 -3.94
C GLU A 33 13.34 -12.52 -5.31
N GLU A 34 12.90 -13.78 -5.46
CA GLU A 34 12.31 -14.27 -6.72
C GLU A 34 10.99 -13.57 -7.12
N ALA A 35 10.34 -12.88 -6.19
CA ALA A 35 9.09 -12.16 -6.41
C ALA A 35 9.30 -10.65 -6.62
N LYS A 36 10.51 -10.13 -6.39
CA LYS A 36 10.84 -8.71 -6.61
C LYS A 36 10.77 -8.39 -8.09
N ALA A 37 10.11 -7.29 -8.41
CA ALA A 37 9.91 -6.85 -9.77
C ALA A 37 11.07 -5.99 -10.29
N PRO A 38 11.32 -5.99 -11.60
CA PRO A 38 12.19 -5.00 -12.22
C PRO A 38 11.63 -3.58 -12.02
N SER A 39 12.48 -2.57 -12.15
CA SER A 39 12.04 -1.19 -12.11
C SER A 39 11.21 -0.86 -13.34
N LEU A 40 9.91 -0.61 -13.16
CA LEU A 40 8.95 -0.35 -14.24
C LEU A 40 7.99 0.76 -13.84
N ARG A 41 7.56 1.59 -14.79
CA ARG A 41 6.43 2.50 -14.59
C ARG A 41 5.28 2.09 -15.49
N VAL A 42 4.20 1.65 -14.87
CA VAL A 42 2.98 1.21 -15.56
C VAL A 42 1.95 2.33 -15.50
N TRP A 43 1.41 2.70 -16.65
CA TRP A 43 0.43 3.78 -16.81
C TRP A 43 -0.97 3.23 -16.92
N LYS A 44 -1.94 3.92 -16.32
CA LYS A 44 -3.34 3.47 -16.36
C LYS A 44 -3.88 3.45 -17.79
N THR A 45 -3.64 4.53 -18.54
CA THR A 45 -4.00 4.62 -19.95
C THR A 45 -2.98 5.44 -20.75
N LYS A 46 -2.98 5.29 -22.08
CA LYS A 46 -2.14 6.07 -23.00
C LYS A 46 -2.51 7.54 -22.98
N GLU A 47 -3.80 7.85 -22.84
CA GLU A 47 -4.34 9.22 -22.83
C GLU A 47 -3.82 9.99 -21.61
N VAL A 48 -3.85 9.36 -20.42
CA VAL A 48 -3.31 9.97 -19.21
C VAL A 48 -1.81 10.19 -19.35
N ALA A 49 -1.06 9.17 -19.78
CA ALA A 49 0.38 9.25 -19.89
C ALA A 49 0.86 10.31 -20.90
N ARG A 50 0.27 10.33 -22.10
CA ARG A 50 0.63 11.30 -23.16
C ARG A 50 0.09 12.70 -22.87
N GLY A 51 -1.17 12.79 -22.49
CA GLY A 51 -1.87 14.07 -22.33
C GLY A 51 -1.44 14.84 -21.08
N LYS A 52 -1.42 14.18 -19.92
CA LYS A 52 -1.11 14.83 -18.63
C LYS A 52 0.38 14.85 -18.34
N TYR A 53 1.13 13.84 -18.78
CA TYR A 53 2.53 13.65 -18.40
C TYR A 53 3.52 13.71 -19.59
N GLY A 54 3.06 13.88 -20.83
CA GLY A 54 3.94 14.01 -22.00
C GLY A 54 4.77 12.75 -22.31
N VAL A 55 4.35 11.57 -21.87
CA VAL A 55 5.09 10.32 -22.07
C VAL A 55 4.89 9.79 -23.47
N VAL A 56 5.97 9.64 -24.23
CA VAL A 56 5.92 9.22 -25.65
C VAL A 56 5.48 7.77 -25.79
N ASP A 57 6.10 6.87 -25.03
CA ASP A 57 5.89 5.42 -25.11
C ASP A 57 5.55 4.83 -23.73
N PRO A 58 4.29 4.93 -23.29
CA PRO A 58 3.88 4.45 -21.98
C PRO A 58 3.65 2.93 -21.99
N VAL A 59 4.21 2.24 -21.01
CA VAL A 59 3.91 0.82 -20.73
C VAL A 59 2.55 0.73 -20.03
N LEU A 60 1.62 -0.02 -20.61
CA LEU A 60 0.29 -0.31 -20.05
C LEU A 60 0.25 -1.69 -19.37
N PRO A 61 -0.73 -1.95 -18.49
CA PRO A 61 -0.94 -3.27 -17.89
C PRO A 61 -0.99 -4.43 -18.89
N GLY A 62 -1.53 -4.20 -20.09
CA GLY A 62 -1.65 -5.21 -21.14
C GLY A 62 -0.39 -5.44 -21.98
N ASP A 63 0.63 -4.58 -21.84
CA ASP A 63 1.91 -4.70 -22.58
C ASP A 63 2.91 -5.59 -21.83
N ILE A 64 2.48 -6.19 -20.72
CA ILE A 64 3.32 -6.90 -19.76
C ILE A 64 3.07 -8.41 -19.89
N ASP A 65 3.97 -9.09 -20.59
CA ASP A 65 3.93 -10.55 -20.78
C ASP A 65 4.70 -11.28 -19.68
N ASP A 66 3.95 -11.93 -18.78
CA ASP A 66 4.42 -12.84 -17.72
C ASP A 66 5.23 -12.24 -16.56
N ASP A 67 4.75 -11.14 -16.02
CA ASP A 67 5.37 -10.59 -14.84
C ASP A 67 4.99 -11.33 -13.55
N THR A 68 5.87 -11.21 -12.55
CA THR A 68 5.75 -11.83 -11.22
C THR A 68 4.37 -11.57 -10.61
N PRO A 69 3.91 -12.40 -9.64
CA PRO A 69 2.63 -12.17 -8.99
C PRO A 69 2.52 -10.77 -8.35
N PHE A 70 3.65 -10.13 -8.04
CA PHE A 70 3.72 -8.76 -7.54
C PHE A 70 3.35 -7.72 -8.62
N VAL A 71 3.87 -7.83 -9.84
CA VAL A 71 3.50 -6.88 -10.92
C VAL A 71 2.06 -7.08 -11.36
N ARG A 72 1.59 -8.33 -11.45
CA ARG A 72 0.16 -8.61 -11.74
C ARG A 72 -0.76 -7.95 -10.72
N MET A 73 -0.41 -8.03 -9.44
CA MET A 73 -1.12 -7.34 -8.38
C MET A 73 -1.07 -5.82 -8.56
N ALA A 74 0.10 -5.24 -8.87
CA ALA A 74 0.24 -3.80 -9.10
C ALA A 74 -0.59 -3.30 -10.29
N CYS A 75 -0.63 -4.06 -11.39
CA CYS A 75 -1.43 -3.75 -12.58
C CYS A 75 -2.93 -3.74 -12.26
N ARG A 76 -3.42 -4.77 -11.56
CA ARG A 76 -4.82 -4.80 -11.07
C ARG A 76 -5.13 -3.65 -10.11
N MET A 77 -4.18 -3.28 -9.25
CA MET A 77 -4.36 -2.15 -8.34
C MET A 77 -4.57 -0.85 -9.14
N LEU A 78 -3.81 -0.65 -10.22
CA LEU A 78 -3.91 0.54 -11.06
C LEU A 78 -5.27 0.68 -11.75
N GLU A 79 -5.91 -0.44 -12.09
CA GLU A 79 -7.25 -0.45 -12.70
C GLU A 79 -8.31 0.09 -11.73
N VAL A 80 -8.24 -0.29 -10.46
CA VAL A 80 -9.30 -0.02 -9.47
C VAL A 80 -9.03 1.17 -8.56
N VAL A 81 -7.77 1.48 -8.28
CA VAL A 81 -7.37 2.62 -7.44
C VAL A 81 -7.24 3.89 -8.28
N ASN A 82 -7.51 5.04 -7.67
CA ASN A 82 -7.39 6.35 -8.31
C ASN A 82 -5.92 6.82 -8.48
N CYS A 83 -5.10 6.02 -9.15
CA CYS A 83 -3.74 6.34 -9.56
C CYS A 83 -3.68 6.52 -11.08
N ASP A 84 -2.92 7.51 -11.55
CA ASP A 84 -2.65 7.67 -12.99
C ASP A 84 -1.60 6.66 -13.50
N TYR A 85 -0.69 6.27 -12.61
CA TYR A 85 0.37 5.30 -12.86
C TYR A 85 0.84 4.67 -11.54
N LEU A 86 1.62 3.60 -11.64
CA LEU A 86 2.42 3.07 -10.53
C LEU A 86 3.86 2.88 -11.00
N SER A 87 4.80 3.36 -10.20
CA SER A 87 6.22 3.01 -10.34
C SER A 87 6.50 1.81 -9.43
N ILE A 88 6.91 0.71 -10.03
CA ILE A 88 7.27 -0.55 -9.40
C ILE A 88 8.79 -0.59 -9.31
N ASN A 89 9.33 -0.90 -8.13
CA ASN A 89 10.77 -1.04 -7.94
C ASN A 89 11.07 -2.07 -6.86
N GLY A 90 11.47 -3.28 -7.25
CA GLY A 90 11.76 -4.36 -6.32
C GLY A 90 10.50 -4.79 -5.56
N ASP A 91 10.41 -4.39 -4.30
CA ASP A 91 9.31 -4.63 -3.36
C ASP A 91 8.47 -3.38 -3.06
N GLU A 92 8.71 -2.28 -3.78
CA GLU A 92 8.03 -1.00 -3.60
C GLU A 92 7.13 -0.65 -4.80
N LEU A 93 5.92 -0.18 -4.51
CA LEU A 93 5.06 0.56 -5.44
C LEU A 93 5.00 2.02 -5.00
N SER A 94 5.09 2.95 -5.93
CA SER A 94 4.97 4.37 -5.63
C SER A 94 4.18 5.14 -6.68
N TYR A 95 3.51 6.20 -6.23
CA TYR A 95 2.76 7.12 -7.08
C TYR A 95 2.90 8.54 -6.55
N ASN A 96 3.20 9.50 -7.43
CA ASN A 96 3.21 10.91 -7.07
C ASN A 96 1.76 11.41 -6.93
N CYS A 97 1.36 11.70 -5.69
CA CYS A 97 0.03 12.21 -5.36
C CYS A 97 0.07 13.67 -4.88
N SER A 98 1.11 14.42 -5.25
CA SER A 98 1.28 15.81 -4.81
C SER A 98 0.19 16.75 -5.34
N SER A 99 -0.41 16.44 -6.48
CA SER A 99 -1.55 17.17 -7.02
C SER A 99 -2.86 16.95 -6.27
N LEU A 100 -2.94 15.90 -5.43
CA LEU A 100 -4.13 15.61 -4.63
C LEU A 100 -4.13 16.45 -3.35
N SER A 101 -5.31 16.89 -2.92
CA SER A 101 -5.53 17.47 -1.61
C SER A 101 -5.25 16.46 -0.48
N PRO A 102 -5.03 16.92 0.77
CA PRO A 102 -4.83 16.02 1.90
C PRO A 102 -5.95 14.97 2.06
N SER A 103 -7.21 15.37 1.88
CA SER A 103 -8.35 14.44 1.97
C SER A 103 -8.34 13.39 0.86
N GLU A 104 -8.10 13.80 -0.39
CA GLU A 104 -7.99 12.88 -1.52
C GLU A 104 -6.83 11.89 -1.35
N ARG A 105 -5.72 12.30 -0.73
CA ARG A 105 -4.60 11.40 -0.40
C ARG A 105 -5.01 10.34 0.63
N GLY A 106 -5.82 10.72 1.62
CA GLY A 106 -6.36 9.77 2.61
C GLY A 106 -7.28 8.76 1.95
N LEU A 107 -8.21 9.21 1.11
CA LEU A 107 -9.11 8.33 0.35
C LEU A 107 -8.34 7.41 -0.61
N LEU A 108 -7.32 7.94 -1.28
CA LEU A 108 -6.42 7.13 -2.12
C LEU A 108 -5.76 6.02 -1.29
N LEU A 109 -5.22 6.35 -0.12
CA LEU A 109 -4.58 5.36 0.75
C LEU A 109 -5.58 4.31 1.24
N VAL A 110 -6.81 4.70 1.57
CA VAL A 110 -7.89 3.78 1.93
C VAL A 110 -8.18 2.80 0.79
N GLN A 111 -8.30 3.28 -0.45
CA GLN A 111 -8.50 2.41 -1.62
C GLN A 111 -7.36 1.41 -1.79
N VAL A 112 -6.10 1.88 -1.67
CA VAL A 112 -4.90 1.05 -1.76
C VAL A 112 -4.88 -0.01 -0.67
N VAL A 113 -5.12 0.37 0.59
CA VAL A 113 -5.13 -0.57 1.72
C VAL A 113 -6.20 -1.64 1.52
N ARG A 114 -7.41 -1.24 1.13
CA ARG A 114 -8.50 -2.20 0.88
C ARG A 114 -8.19 -3.15 -0.26
N PHE A 115 -7.53 -2.68 -1.31
CA PHE A 115 -7.07 -3.53 -2.41
C PHE A 115 -6.02 -4.53 -1.90
N ILE A 116 -4.96 -4.02 -1.27
CA ILE A 116 -3.85 -4.80 -0.73
C ILE A 116 -4.35 -5.87 0.25
N SER A 117 -5.24 -5.52 1.17
CA SER A 117 -5.82 -6.45 2.14
C SER A 117 -6.57 -7.62 1.49
N ARG A 118 -7.15 -7.44 0.31
CA ARG A 118 -8.00 -8.42 -0.39
C ARG A 118 -7.28 -9.20 -1.49
N GLU A 119 -6.37 -8.55 -2.20
CA GLU A 119 -5.83 -9.05 -3.46
C GLU A 119 -4.36 -9.48 -3.38
N VAL A 120 -3.65 -9.16 -2.28
CA VAL A 120 -2.26 -9.62 -2.14
C VAL A 120 -2.24 -11.14 -1.94
N PRO A 121 -1.56 -11.90 -2.83
CA PRO A 121 -1.50 -13.34 -2.72
C PRO A 121 -0.57 -13.75 -1.57
N PRO A 122 -0.99 -14.66 -0.66
CA PRO A 122 -0.11 -15.23 0.39
C PRO A 122 1.19 -15.83 -0.15
N ALA A 123 1.18 -16.31 -1.39
CA ALA A 123 2.35 -16.85 -2.07
C ALA A 123 3.52 -15.86 -2.20
N LEU A 124 3.26 -14.54 -2.22
CA LEU A 124 4.32 -13.51 -2.23
C LEU A 124 5.23 -13.59 -0.99
N PHE A 125 4.69 -14.10 0.12
CA PHE A 125 5.40 -14.28 1.38
C PHE A 125 5.82 -15.73 1.63
N GLY A 126 5.66 -16.61 0.63
CA GLY A 126 5.97 -18.03 0.75
C GLY A 126 5.01 -18.82 1.65
N TRP A 127 3.79 -18.32 1.87
CA TRP A 127 2.81 -18.99 2.70
C TRP A 127 1.99 -19.99 1.87
N TRP A 128 2.00 -21.25 2.30
CA TRP A 128 1.21 -22.34 1.71
C TRP A 128 -0.25 -22.35 2.17
N HIS A 129 -0.55 -21.60 3.22
CA HIS A 129 -1.86 -21.51 3.83
C HIS A 129 -2.26 -20.04 4.01
N ARG A 130 -3.57 -19.79 3.92
CA ARG A 130 -4.14 -18.47 4.21
C ARG A 130 -3.85 -18.08 5.66
N PRO A 131 -3.62 -16.79 5.98
CA PRO A 131 -3.47 -16.34 7.36
C PRO A 131 -4.67 -16.74 8.22
N ALA A 132 -4.40 -17.33 9.38
CA ALA A 132 -5.44 -17.88 10.27
C ALA A 132 -6.22 -16.76 10.95
N VAL A 133 -5.55 -15.68 11.33
CA VAL A 133 -6.09 -14.66 12.22
C VAL A 133 -5.47 -13.31 11.90
N CYS A 134 -6.32 -12.33 11.60
CA CYS A 134 -6.08 -10.94 12.01
C CYS A 134 -6.86 -10.78 13.33
N ALA A 135 -6.28 -10.15 14.35
CA ALA A 135 -6.80 -10.12 15.72
C ALA A 135 -8.19 -9.44 15.82
N HIS A 136 -9.25 -10.12 15.36
CA HIS A 136 -10.70 -9.86 15.43
C HIS A 136 -11.52 -10.75 14.45
N ARG A 137 -10.89 -11.50 13.52
CA ARG A 137 -11.57 -12.39 12.56
C ARG A 137 -10.96 -13.80 12.57
N ARG A 138 -11.82 -14.83 12.64
CA ARG A 138 -11.41 -16.24 12.78
C ARG A 138 -10.77 -16.88 11.54
N ASN A 139 -10.93 -16.26 10.35
CA ASN A 139 -10.33 -16.69 9.07
C ASN A 139 -10.16 -15.47 8.17
N CYS A 140 -9.02 -15.36 7.47
CA CYS A 140 -8.80 -14.38 6.40
C CYS A 140 -8.49 -15.12 5.09
N GLU A 141 -8.97 -14.61 3.95
CA GLU A 141 -8.68 -15.19 2.63
C GLU A 141 -7.39 -14.64 2.00
N ALA A 142 -6.92 -13.49 2.49
CA ALA A 142 -5.77 -12.74 2.01
C ALA A 142 -4.93 -12.23 3.20
N ILE A 143 -4.22 -11.11 3.08
CA ILE A 143 -3.20 -10.70 4.05
C ILE A 143 -3.73 -9.85 5.21
N ASP A 144 -4.97 -9.37 5.11
CA ASP A 144 -5.60 -8.63 6.20
C ASP A 144 -7.09 -8.92 6.24
N GLY A 145 -7.52 -9.42 7.40
CA GLY A 145 -8.90 -9.80 7.65
C GLY A 145 -9.72 -8.71 8.32
N ASP A 146 -9.06 -7.69 8.88
CA ASP A 146 -9.70 -6.66 9.69
C ASP A 146 -9.44 -5.26 9.13
N LEU A 147 -10.22 -4.96 8.10
CA LEU A 147 -10.39 -3.61 7.57
C LEU A 147 -11.38 -2.77 8.42
N SER A 148 -11.95 -3.30 9.52
CA SER A 148 -12.86 -2.50 10.37
C SER A 148 -12.24 -1.20 10.90
N PRO A 149 -10.93 -1.09 11.20
CA PRO A 149 -10.33 0.21 11.48
C PRO A 149 -10.31 1.14 10.26
N VAL A 150 -10.27 0.61 9.04
CA VAL A 150 -10.14 1.39 7.79
C VAL A 150 -11.53 1.66 7.20
N ASP A 151 -12.16 2.71 7.71
CA ASP A 151 -13.37 3.27 7.12
C ASP A 151 -13.10 3.70 5.67
N ALA A 152 -14.02 3.31 4.76
CA ALA A 152 -13.92 3.57 3.32
C ALA A 152 -13.92 5.07 3.00
N GLU A 153 -14.48 5.88 3.89
CA GLU A 153 -14.59 7.34 3.76
C GLU A 153 -13.53 8.07 4.60
N ASN A 154 -12.51 7.37 5.13
CA ASN A 154 -11.53 7.98 6.01
C ASN A 154 -10.48 8.82 5.26
N GLU A 155 -10.79 10.10 5.08
CA GLU A 155 -9.89 11.12 4.53
C GLU A 155 -8.64 11.40 5.39
N GLY A 156 -8.65 10.92 6.64
CA GLY A 156 -7.60 11.14 7.63
C GLY A 156 -6.52 10.07 7.67
N LEU A 157 -6.62 8.97 6.90
CA LEU A 157 -5.62 7.90 6.95
C LEU A 157 -4.27 8.38 6.38
N VAL A 158 -3.17 8.11 7.09
CA VAL A 158 -1.81 8.53 6.70
C VAL A 158 -0.88 7.35 6.47
N SER A 159 -1.00 6.31 7.29
CA SER A 159 -0.28 5.05 7.09
C SER A 159 -1.08 3.84 7.57
N TYR A 160 -0.78 2.69 6.99
CA TYR A 160 -1.32 1.41 7.36
C TYR A 160 -0.24 0.34 7.21
N THR A 161 -0.03 -0.48 8.22
CA THR A 161 1.00 -1.52 8.22
C THR A 161 0.41 -2.85 8.66
N VAL A 162 0.74 -3.92 7.93
CA VAL A 162 0.45 -5.31 8.28
C VAL A 162 1.72 -5.94 8.84
N LEU A 163 1.63 -6.45 10.06
CA LEU A 163 2.72 -7.07 10.80
C LEU A 163 2.43 -8.56 10.98
N GLN A 164 3.42 -9.42 10.74
CA GLN A 164 3.40 -10.78 11.26
C GLN A 164 3.93 -10.76 12.68
N VAL A 165 3.08 -11.11 13.65
CA VAL A 165 3.40 -11.10 15.08
C VAL A 165 3.61 -12.50 15.65
N GLY A 166 3.33 -13.54 14.86
CA GLY A 166 3.48 -14.92 15.29
C GLY A 166 3.23 -15.92 14.19
N THR A 167 3.34 -17.19 14.56
CA THR A 167 3.03 -18.33 13.69
C THR A 167 2.18 -19.33 14.48
N GLY A 168 1.05 -19.72 13.91
CA GLY A 168 0.13 -20.74 14.42
C GLY A 168 0.48 -22.16 13.96
N PRO A 169 -0.42 -23.13 14.18
CA PRO A 169 -0.24 -24.50 13.69
C PRO A 169 0.00 -24.53 12.19
N PHE A 170 0.78 -25.51 11.71
CA PHE A 170 1.07 -25.71 10.28
C PHE A 170 1.75 -24.52 9.58
N GLY A 171 2.41 -23.63 10.33
CA GLY A 171 3.14 -22.50 9.73
C GLY A 171 2.25 -21.33 9.32
N VAL A 172 0.99 -21.31 9.78
CA VAL A 172 0.05 -20.26 9.41
C VAL A 172 0.42 -18.93 10.11
N PRO A 173 0.58 -17.81 9.37
CA PRO A 173 0.98 -16.54 9.99
C PRO A 173 -0.15 -15.96 10.86
N ILE A 174 0.24 -15.32 11.97
CA ILE A 174 -0.63 -14.53 12.84
C ILE A 174 -0.32 -13.06 12.55
N LEU A 175 -1.35 -12.31 12.15
CA LEU A 175 -1.18 -10.95 11.65
C LEU A 175 -1.80 -9.92 12.60
N ARG A 176 -1.21 -8.73 12.62
CA ARG A 176 -1.75 -7.54 13.29
C ARG A 176 -1.59 -6.33 12.38
N CYS A 177 -2.61 -5.49 12.37
CA CYS A 177 -2.62 -4.27 11.57
C CYS A 177 -2.47 -3.04 12.47
N ALA A 178 -1.85 -2.01 11.93
CA ALA A 178 -1.70 -0.71 12.58
C ALA A 178 -2.02 0.39 11.56
N ALA A 179 -3.08 1.15 11.84
CA ALA A 179 -3.43 2.35 11.10
C ALA A 179 -2.96 3.58 11.87
N THR A 180 -2.53 4.62 11.15
CA THR A 180 -2.20 5.92 11.73
C THR A 180 -2.99 6.99 11.02
N TYR A 181 -3.66 7.83 11.80
CA TYR A 181 -4.49 8.91 11.30
C TYR A 181 -3.83 10.26 11.47
N ARG A 182 -4.18 11.18 10.58
CA ARG A 182 -3.70 12.56 10.56
C ARG A 182 -3.84 13.24 11.92
N LYS A 183 -4.97 13.03 12.57
CA LYS A 183 -5.26 13.56 13.91
C LYS A 183 -4.25 13.08 14.96
N GLU A 184 -3.84 11.82 14.90
CA GLU A 184 -2.84 11.25 15.80
C GLU A 184 -1.45 11.85 15.55
N VAL A 185 -1.12 12.09 14.28
CA VAL A 185 0.13 12.77 13.89
C VAL A 185 0.16 14.20 14.41
N VAL A 186 -0.93 14.96 14.25
CA VAL A 186 -1.07 16.32 14.79
C VAL A 186 -0.91 16.31 16.31
N TYR A 187 -1.56 15.38 17.01
CA TYR A 187 -1.42 15.30 18.46
C TYR A 187 0.00 14.96 18.93
N ALA A 188 0.72 14.13 18.18
CA ALA A 188 2.07 13.72 18.55
C ALA A 188 3.14 14.76 18.19
N LEU A 189 2.98 15.47 17.07
CA LEU A 189 4.03 16.30 16.46
C LEU A 189 3.68 17.79 16.35
N GLY A 190 2.45 18.20 16.66
CA GLY A 190 1.95 19.57 16.49
C GLY A 190 1.45 19.86 15.06
N ASP A 191 0.83 21.04 14.87
CA ASP A 191 0.21 21.45 13.60
C ASP A 191 1.23 21.63 12.45
N ASP A 192 2.48 21.94 12.77
CA ASP A 192 3.57 22.14 11.81
C ASP A 192 4.01 20.82 11.12
N ALA A 193 3.61 19.66 11.64
CA ALA A 193 4.02 18.36 11.11
C ALA A 193 3.38 18.02 9.76
N LEU A 194 2.26 18.68 9.41
CA LEU A 194 1.48 18.40 8.20
C LEU A 194 1.25 19.63 7.33
N THR A 195 1.46 20.82 7.90
CA THR A 195 1.37 22.11 7.23
C THR A 195 2.75 22.76 7.31
N PRO A 196 3.46 22.97 6.20
CA PRO A 196 4.71 23.72 6.24
C PRO A 196 4.41 25.12 6.79
N SER A 197 5.09 25.54 7.85
CA SER A 197 4.93 26.85 8.51
C SER A 197 5.15 28.07 7.60
N TRP A 198 5.48 27.88 6.33
CA TRP A 198 5.60 28.91 5.29
C TRP A 198 4.27 29.18 4.55
N THR A 199 3.26 28.32 4.68
CA THR A 199 1.88 28.64 4.30
C THR A 199 1.20 29.26 5.51
N GLY A 200 1.45 30.55 5.73
CA GLY A 200 1.01 31.28 6.91
C GLY A 200 -0.47 31.03 7.26
N THR A 201 -0.68 30.32 8.35
CA THR A 201 -1.86 30.44 9.20
C THR A 201 -1.44 30.10 10.62
N ASN A 202 -0.68 31.02 11.22
CA ASN A 202 -0.78 31.51 12.60
C ASN A 202 0.40 32.43 12.88
#